data_AF-A0A3B1APU7-F1
#
_entry.id   AF-A0A3B1APU7-F1
#
_cell.length_a   1.000
_cell.length_b   1.000
_cell.length_c   1.000
_cell.angle_alpha   90.00
_cell.angle_beta   90.00
_cell.angle_gamma   90.00
#
_symmetry.space_group_name_H-M   'P 1'
#
loop_
_entity.id
_entity.type
_entity.pdbx_description
1 polymer ?
#
loop_
_entity_poly.entity_id
_entity_poly.type
_entity_poly.pdbx_seq_one_letter_code
_entity_poly.pdbx_strand_id
1 'polypeptide(L)'
;MSFQIFTYRYLLMLSISMLPLVLTACGGGGDSNLGNGGGDDGVVGLSQHGSTNSHNDSRRGIDCMSCHTSGGSGTGVFVTAGTSVGDAGGYVEYYADTARTDRRARLEIDAYGNFYTVTAIDILTPDNISGFSPGAYITVVMPGGAIRNMPGIVSHTSASCNVCHSVGGTQSPL
;
A
#
# COMPACT_ATOMS: atom_id res chain seq x y z
N MET A 1 48.87 -51.78 32.49
CA MET A 1 48.26 -50.85 33.47
C MET A 1 46.97 -50.36 32.83
N SER A 2 45.93 -51.19 32.84
CA SER A 2 44.82 -51.23 33.80
C SER A 2 43.75 -50.17 33.51
N PHE A 3 42.65 -50.68 32.94
CA PHE A 3 41.30 -50.11 32.83
C PHE A 3 40.82 -49.47 34.14
N GLN A 4 40.00 -48.42 34.06
CA GLN A 4 38.71 -48.37 34.79
C GLN A 4 37.66 -47.51 34.06
N ILE A 5 36.52 -48.14 33.86
CA ILE A 5 35.21 -47.61 33.49
C ILE A 5 34.54 -47.17 34.79
N PHE A 6 33.95 -45.97 34.85
CA PHE A 6 32.91 -45.65 35.83
C PHE A 6 31.74 -44.94 35.17
N THR A 7 30.70 -45.74 34.97
CA THR A 7 29.32 -45.34 34.77
C THR A 7 28.80 -44.54 35.97
N TYR A 8 28.12 -43.41 35.75
CA TYR A 8 27.06 -42.98 36.66
C TYR A 8 25.85 -42.50 35.86
N ARG A 9 24.80 -43.33 35.98
CA ARG A 9 23.41 -42.99 35.70
C ARG A 9 22.94 -42.01 36.79
N TYR A 10 22.45 -40.84 36.42
CA TYR A 10 21.47 -40.13 37.24
C TYR A 10 20.27 -39.77 36.39
N LEU A 11 19.23 -40.57 36.61
CA LEU A 11 17.86 -40.32 36.26
C LEU A 11 17.33 -39.30 37.30
N LEU A 12 16.95 -38.09 36.89
CA LEU A 12 16.07 -37.26 37.72
C LEU A 12 15.00 -36.62 36.84
N MET A 13 13.77 -36.90 37.25
CA MET A 13 12.50 -36.55 36.66
C MET A 13 12.16 -35.06 36.82
N LEU A 14 11.53 -34.53 35.77
CA LEU A 14 10.25 -33.81 35.79
C LEU A 14 10.13 -32.53 36.64
N SER A 15 10.07 -31.38 35.97
CA SER A 15 8.99 -30.41 36.21
C SER A 15 8.76 -29.54 34.96
N ILE A 16 7.66 -29.84 34.27
CA ILE A 16 7.06 -29.02 33.23
C ILE A 16 6.49 -27.78 33.93
N SER A 17 7.08 -26.62 33.69
CA SER A 17 6.41 -25.34 33.95
C SER A 17 6.01 -24.75 32.60
N MET A 18 4.84 -25.16 32.14
CA MET A 18 4.12 -24.49 31.06
C MET A 18 3.70 -23.12 31.57
N LEU A 19 4.36 -22.08 31.08
CA LEU A 19 3.93 -20.70 31.25
C LEU A 19 3.00 -20.35 30.07
N PRO A 20 1.68 -20.21 30.26
CA PRO A 20 0.82 -19.71 29.22
C PRO A 20 1.08 -18.20 29.07
N LEU A 21 1.80 -17.81 28.03
CA LEU A 21 1.79 -16.42 27.58
C LEU A 21 0.41 -16.16 26.98
N VAL A 22 -0.39 -15.43 27.75
CA VAL A 22 -1.71 -14.92 27.39
C VAL A 22 -1.58 -14.12 26.09
N LEU A 23 -2.22 -14.60 25.03
CA LEU A 23 -2.52 -13.80 23.84
C LEU A 23 -3.48 -12.69 24.28
N THR A 24 -2.94 -11.50 24.55
CA THR A 24 -3.76 -10.28 24.55
C THR A 24 -4.03 -9.91 23.10
N ALA A 25 -5.08 -10.52 22.55
CA ALA A 25 -5.74 -10.00 21.36
C ALA A 25 -6.33 -8.63 21.75
N CYS A 26 -5.71 -7.55 21.29
CA CYS A 26 -6.34 -6.24 21.28
C CYS A 26 -7.44 -6.29 20.21
N GLY A 27 -8.63 -6.69 20.64
CA GLY A 27 -9.87 -6.44 19.93
C GLY A 27 -10.14 -4.93 19.98
N GLY A 28 -9.80 -4.24 18.90
CA GLY A 28 -10.28 -2.88 18.63
C GLY A 28 -11.72 -2.98 18.17
N GLY A 29 -12.66 -2.74 19.08
CA GLY A 29 -14.06 -2.53 18.75
C GLY A 29 -14.21 -1.28 17.89
N GLY A 30 -14.58 -1.49 16.63
CA GLY A 30 -15.14 -0.45 15.78
C GLY A 30 -16.65 -0.56 15.84
N ASP A 31 -17.29 0.42 16.46
CA ASP A 31 -18.74 0.52 16.56
C ASP A 31 -19.36 0.52 15.16
N SER A 32 -20.05 -0.57 14.83
CA SER A 32 -20.87 -0.69 13.64
C SER A 32 -22.16 0.11 13.82
N ASN A 33 -22.11 1.41 13.56
CA ASN A 33 -23.33 2.14 13.21
C ASN A 33 -23.63 1.84 11.73
N LEU A 34 -24.47 0.84 11.54
CA LEU A 34 -25.02 0.38 10.26
C LEU A 34 -25.82 1.49 9.59
N GLY A 35 -25.14 2.31 8.79
CA GLY A 35 -25.74 3.17 7.78
C GLY A 35 -25.93 2.37 6.49
N ASN A 36 -27.16 1.90 6.28
CA ASN A 36 -27.59 1.18 5.10
C ASN A 36 -27.38 2.01 3.81
N GLY A 37 -26.35 1.67 3.03
CA GLY A 37 -26.10 2.18 1.69
C GLY A 37 -25.21 1.20 0.95
N GLY A 38 -25.80 0.41 0.05
CA GLY A 38 -25.06 -0.59 -0.73
C GLY A 38 -23.98 0.05 -1.58
N GLY A 39 -22.74 -0.31 -1.32
CA GLY A 39 -21.55 0.01 -2.08
C GLY A 39 -20.44 -0.86 -1.52
N ASP A 40 -19.77 -1.60 -2.39
CA ASP A 40 -18.83 -2.66 -2.04
C ASP A 40 -17.87 -2.23 -0.90
N ASP A 41 -17.80 -3.07 0.14
CA ASP A 41 -16.94 -2.86 1.31
C ASP A 41 -15.48 -2.81 0.86
N GLY A 42 -15.01 -1.61 0.53
CA GLY A 42 -13.66 -1.36 0.07
C GLY A 42 -12.64 -2.01 1.02
N VAL A 43 -11.68 -2.76 0.48
CA VAL A 43 -10.59 -3.30 1.31
C VAL A 43 -9.83 -2.13 1.92
N VAL A 44 -9.76 -2.12 3.25
CA VAL A 44 -9.08 -1.07 4.01
C VAL A 44 -7.64 -0.92 3.52
N GLY A 45 -7.29 0.31 3.10
CA GLY A 45 -5.94 0.65 2.67
C GLY A 45 -5.65 0.46 1.18
N LEU A 46 -6.66 0.19 0.36
CA LEU A 46 -6.52 0.11 -1.10
C LEU A 46 -7.75 0.74 -1.78
N SER A 47 -7.51 1.54 -2.82
CA SER A 47 -8.59 2.02 -3.68
C SER A 47 -9.18 0.90 -4.54
N GLN A 48 -10.50 0.92 -4.74
CA GLN A 48 -11.26 -0.12 -5.45
C GLN A 48 -12.31 0.50 -6.37
N HIS A 49 -12.58 -0.17 -7.49
CA HIS A 49 -13.65 0.19 -8.41
C HIS A 49 -14.98 0.35 -7.68
N GLY A 50 -15.71 1.42 -8.02
CA GLY A 50 -17.02 1.69 -7.44
C GLY A 50 -16.99 2.15 -5.97
N SER A 51 -15.86 2.01 -5.26
CA SER A 51 -15.75 2.45 -3.88
C SER A 51 -15.90 3.96 -3.77
N THR A 52 -16.57 4.41 -2.71
CA THR A 52 -16.71 5.83 -2.36
C THR A 52 -15.89 6.18 -1.11
N ASN A 53 -14.92 5.33 -0.74
CA ASN A 53 -14.05 5.53 0.42
C ASN A 53 -12.83 6.40 0.08
N SER A 54 -13.09 7.58 -0.49
CA SER A 54 -12.09 8.60 -0.81
C SER A 54 -12.76 9.99 -0.92
N HIS A 55 -11.97 11.05 -1.11
CA HIS A 55 -12.51 12.40 -1.18
C HIS A 55 -13.23 12.68 -2.51
N ASN A 56 -14.46 13.17 -2.42
CA ASN A 56 -15.22 13.78 -3.53
C ASN A 56 -15.44 15.29 -3.36
N ASP A 57 -14.77 15.90 -2.37
CA ASP A 57 -14.86 17.32 -2.08
C ASP A 57 -13.66 18.09 -2.66
N SER A 58 -13.42 19.32 -2.18
CA SER A 58 -12.34 20.19 -2.63
C SER A 58 -10.93 19.60 -2.44
N ARG A 59 -10.78 18.54 -1.65
CA ARG A 59 -9.50 17.82 -1.47
C ARG A 59 -9.17 16.86 -2.61
N ARG A 60 -10.15 16.51 -3.43
CA ARG A 60 -9.94 15.63 -4.58
C ARG A 60 -8.98 16.28 -5.58
N GLY A 61 -7.99 15.52 -6.05
CA GLY A 61 -6.97 16.03 -6.98
C GLY A 61 -5.88 16.89 -6.36
N ILE A 62 -5.90 17.09 -5.04
CA ILE A 62 -4.77 17.63 -4.27
C ILE A 62 -3.79 16.47 -3.97
N ASP A 63 -2.55 16.80 -3.63
CA ASP A 63 -1.57 15.86 -3.07
C ASP A 63 -2.13 15.12 -1.84
N CYS A 64 -2.55 13.87 -2.03
CA CYS A 64 -3.09 13.03 -0.97
C CYS A 64 -2.05 12.75 0.12
N MET A 65 -0.79 12.61 -0.26
CA MET A 65 0.31 12.26 0.66
C MET A 65 0.69 13.44 1.56
N SER A 66 0.25 14.67 1.27
CA SER A 66 0.38 15.81 2.18
C SER A 66 -0.36 15.63 3.52
N CYS A 67 -1.46 14.86 3.54
CA CYS A 67 -2.19 14.51 4.75
C CYS A 67 -2.00 13.05 5.16
N HIS A 68 -1.85 12.13 4.20
CA HIS A 68 -1.72 10.69 4.42
C HIS A 68 -0.25 10.23 4.50
N THR A 69 0.51 10.93 5.33
CA THR A 69 1.90 10.61 5.69
C THR A 69 2.00 10.20 7.16
N SER A 70 3.15 9.69 7.58
CA SER A 70 3.40 9.38 9.00
C SER A 70 3.28 10.64 9.85
N GLY A 71 2.35 10.64 10.81
CA GLY A 71 2.06 11.80 11.66
C GLY A 71 1.19 12.88 11.01
N GLY A 72 0.70 12.64 9.79
CA GLY A 72 -0.26 13.51 9.11
C GLY A 72 -1.67 13.40 9.69
N SER A 73 -2.57 14.28 9.23
CA SER A 73 -3.97 14.35 9.69
C SER A 73 -4.89 13.29 9.04
N GLY A 74 -4.45 12.65 7.95
CA GLY A 74 -5.20 11.61 7.26
C GLY A 74 -4.98 10.22 7.87
N THR A 75 -5.96 9.33 7.72
CA THR A 75 -5.81 7.92 8.14
C THR A 75 -5.02 7.12 7.11
N GLY A 76 -4.07 6.31 7.58
CA GLY A 76 -3.19 5.52 6.73
C GLY A 76 -1.98 6.30 6.24
N VAL A 77 -0.87 5.59 6.01
CA VAL A 77 0.35 6.13 5.41
C VAL A 77 0.43 5.58 4.00
N PHE A 78 0.22 6.45 3.01
CA PHE A 78 0.16 6.02 1.62
C PHE A 78 1.57 5.78 1.08
N VAL A 79 1.73 4.69 0.33
CA VAL A 79 2.95 4.39 -0.44
C VAL A 79 2.93 5.15 -1.76
N THR A 80 1.75 5.24 -2.36
CA THR A 80 1.47 6.02 -3.57
C THR A 80 0.00 6.40 -3.57
N ALA A 81 -0.31 7.57 -4.12
CA ALA A 81 -1.68 8.03 -4.27
C ALA A 81 -1.79 9.04 -5.40
N GLY A 82 -3.00 9.16 -5.94
CA GLY A 82 -3.31 10.17 -6.92
C GLY A 82 -4.78 10.22 -7.30
N THR A 83 -5.07 11.10 -8.25
CA THR A 83 -6.40 11.31 -8.83
C THR A 83 -6.27 11.32 -10.34
N SER A 84 -7.06 10.51 -11.04
CA SER A 84 -7.22 10.53 -12.49
C SER A 84 -8.67 10.85 -12.83
N VAL A 85 -8.96 12.15 -12.98
CA VAL A 85 -10.32 12.65 -13.18
C VAL A 85 -10.86 12.15 -14.52
N GLY A 86 -12.03 11.50 -14.50
CA GLY A 86 -12.68 10.95 -15.69
C GLY A 86 -12.34 9.49 -15.98
N ASP A 87 -11.40 8.90 -15.22
CA ASP A 87 -10.93 7.52 -15.43
C ASP A 87 -11.48 6.54 -14.37
N ALA A 88 -12.59 6.88 -13.71
CA ALA A 88 -13.26 6.01 -12.73
C ALA A 88 -13.64 4.66 -13.37
N GLY A 89 -13.27 3.55 -12.73
CA GLY A 89 -13.37 2.20 -13.32
C GLY A 89 -12.15 1.78 -14.15
N GLY A 90 -11.14 2.64 -14.26
CA GLY A 90 -9.82 2.33 -14.80
C GLY A 90 -8.85 1.84 -13.71
N TYR A 91 -7.58 1.67 -14.04
CA TYR A 91 -6.56 1.27 -13.07
C TYR A 91 -5.18 1.85 -13.40
N VAL A 92 -4.33 1.92 -12.39
CA VAL A 92 -2.93 2.35 -12.48
C VAL A 92 -2.02 1.12 -12.29
N GLU A 93 -1.14 0.86 -13.24
CA GLU A 93 -0.17 -0.23 -13.19
C GLU A 93 1.25 0.31 -12.95
N TYR A 94 2.00 -0.44 -12.15
CA TYR A 94 3.36 -0.13 -11.74
C TYR A 94 4.29 -1.23 -12.24
N TYR A 95 5.29 -0.86 -13.03
CA TYR A 95 6.23 -1.79 -13.67
C TYR A 95 7.66 -1.54 -13.22
N ALA A 96 8.45 -2.60 -13.14
CA ALA A 96 9.88 -2.53 -12.82
C ALA A 96 10.74 -2.15 -14.03
N ASP A 97 10.22 -2.28 -15.25
CA ASP A 97 10.95 -2.11 -16.50
C ASP A 97 10.26 -1.12 -17.46
N THR A 98 11.06 -0.46 -18.29
CA THR A 98 10.57 0.52 -19.28
C THR A 98 9.72 -0.12 -20.39
N ALA A 99 9.93 -1.41 -20.67
CA ALA A 99 9.14 -2.17 -21.65
C ALA A 99 7.76 -2.57 -21.11
N ARG A 100 7.50 -2.35 -19.81
CA ARG A 100 6.22 -2.61 -19.13
C ARG A 100 5.79 -4.07 -19.23
N THR A 101 6.74 -4.96 -18.98
CA THR A 101 6.54 -6.42 -19.03
C THR A 101 6.55 -7.09 -17.65
N ASP A 102 7.16 -6.45 -16.67
CA ASP A 102 7.27 -6.90 -15.28
C ASP A 102 6.40 -6.01 -14.36
N ARG A 103 5.11 -6.35 -14.28
CA ARG A 103 4.13 -5.62 -13.46
C ARG A 103 4.25 -6.03 -12.00
N ARG A 104 4.48 -5.05 -11.12
CA ARG A 104 4.61 -5.22 -9.66
C ARG A 104 3.33 -4.92 -8.90
N ALA A 105 2.53 -3.98 -9.39
CA ALA A 105 1.25 -3.67 -8.78
C ALA A 105 0.22 -3.18 -9.80
N ARG A 106 -1.05 -3.30 -9.42
CA ARG A 106 -2.19 -2.67 -10.06
C ARG A 106 -3.08 -2.09 -8.97
N LEU A 107 -3.42 -0.81 -9.09
CA LEU A 107 -4.33 -0.09 -8.22
C LEU A 107 -5.57 0.30 -9.00
N GLU A 108 -6.74 -0.01 -8.48
CA GLU A 108 -7.99 0.40 -9.11
C GLU A 108 -8.24 1.89 -8.86
N ILE A 109 -8.93 2.53 -9.82
CA ILE A 109 -9.38 3.92 -9.70
C ILE A 109 -10.84 3.90 -9.24
N ASP A 110 -11.10 4.45 -8.06
CA ASP A 110 -12.41 4.40 -7.42
C ASP A 110 -13.50 5.26 -8.10
N ALA A 111 -14.71 5.25 -7.54
CA ALA A 111 -15.86 5.97 -8.10
C ALA A 111 -15.65 7.49 -8.18
N TYR A 112 -14.74 8.04 -7.39
CA TYR A 112 -14.42 9.46 -7.40
C TYR A 112 -13.18 9.78 -8.25
N GLY A 113 -12.56 8.79 -8.86
CA GLY A 113 -11.37 8.97 -9.68
C GLY A 113 -10.07 8.98 -8.89
N ASN A 114 -10.09 8.61 -7.61
CA ASN A 114 -8.89 8.54 -6.78
C ASN A 114 -8.30 7.13 -6.80
N PHE A 115 -7.00 7.02 -6.52
CA PHE A 115 -6.32 5.76 -6.28
C PHE A 115 -5.29 5.94 -5.17
N TYR A 116 -5.11 4.92 -4.33
CA TYR A 116 -4.12 4.92 -3.27
C TYR A 116 -3.84 3.50 -2.79
N THR A 117 -2.70 3.31 -2.12
CA THR A 117 -2.46 2.12 -1.32
C THR A 117 -1.59 2.42 -0.09
N VAL A 118 -1.83 1.69 0.99
CA VAL A 118 -0.94 1.58 2.16
C VAL A 118 -0.05 0.33 2.08
N THR A 119 -0.34 -0.57 1.13
CA THR A 119 0.43 -1.79 0.92
C THR A 119 1.73 -1.45 0.20
N ALA A 120 2.83 -1.97 0.74
CA ALA A 120 4.15 -1.80 0.13
C ALA A 120 4.17 -2.30 -1.32
N ILE A 121 4.71 -1.48 -2.22
CA ILE A 121 5.09 -1.87 -3.57
C ILE A 121 6.62 -1.91 -3.54
N ASP A 122 7.22 -3.07 -3.78
CA ASP A 122 8.66 -3.31 -3.65
C ASP A 122 9.51 -2.27 -4.38
N ILE A 123 9.15 -1.95 -5.62
CA ILE A 123 9.86 -0.97 -6.45
C ILE A 123 9.65 0.50 -6.01
N LEU A 124 8.71 0.78 -5.11
CA LEU A 124 8.44 2.10 -4.51
C LEU A 124 8.70 2.14 -3.00
N THR A 125 9.20 1.07 -2.40
CA THR A 125 9.49 1.02 -0.96
C THR A 125 11.00 1.06 -0.77
N PRO A 126 11.55 2.07 -0.09
CA PRO A 126 12.98 2.15 0.20
C PRO A 126 13.48 0.93 0.97
N ASP A 127 14.63 0.40 0.57
CA ASP A 127 15.30 -0.62 1.37
C ASP A 127 15.85 -0.02 2.68
N ASN A 128 15.96 -0.85 3.71
CA ASN A 128 16.35 -0.41 5.05
C ASN A 128 17.86 -0.17 5.23
N ILE A 129 18.69 -0.45 4.22
CA ILE A 129 20.14 -0.31 4.27
C ILE A 129 20.58 0.98 3.58
N SER A 130 20.12 1.19 2.35
CA SER A 130 20.52 2.31 1.50
C SER A 130 19.47 3.42 1.40
N GLY A 131 18.23 3.15 1.81
CA GLY A 131 17.12 4.09 1.68
C GLY A 131 16.72 4.33 0.22
N PHE A 132 17.08 3.43 -0.69
CA PHE A 132 16.82 3.55 -2.12
C PHE A 132 15.64 2.69 -2.53
N SER A 133 14.85 3.17 -3.49
CA SER A 133 13.87 2.37 -4.22
C SER A 133 14.22 2.44 -5.71
N PRO A 134 14.14 1.33 -6.48
CA PRO A 134 14.36 1.35 -7.92
C PRO A 134 13.47 2.37 -8.67
N GLY A 135 12.26 2.60 -8.17
CA GLY A 135 11.23 3.40 -8.83
C GLY A 135 10.37 2.55 -9.76
N ALA A 136 9.25 3.12 -10.21
CA ALA A 136 8.26 2.46 -11.04
C ALA A 136 8.01 3.20 -12.35
N TYR A 137 7.84 2.44 -13.43
CA TYR A 137 7.25 2.93 -14.67
C TYR A 137 5.74 2.81 -14.56
N ILE A 138 5.04 3.92 -14.73
CA ILE A 138 3.60 3.99 -14.48
C ILE A 138 2.82 3.98 -15.79
N THR A 139 1.69 3.27 -15.74
CA THR A 139 0.70 3.25 -16.81
C THR A 139 -0.69 3.44 -16.22
N VAL A 140 -1.46 4.36 -16.79
CA VAL A 140 -2.89 4.53 -16.51
C VAL A 140 -3.67 3.84 -17.62
N VAL A 141 -4.54 2.91 -17.25
CA VAL A 141 -5.48 2.25 -18.16
C VAL A 141 -6.88 2.77 -17.87
N MET A 142 -7.47 3.42 -18.86
CA MET A 142 -8.82 3.99 -18.80
C MET A 142 -9.88 2.89 -18.85
N PRO A 143 -11.12 3.15 -18.40
CA PRO A 143 -12.20 2.14 -18.39
C PRO A 143 -12.49 1.49 -19.76
N GLY A 144 -12.22 2.21 -20.85
CA GLY A 144 -12.35 1.71 -22.24
C GLY A 144 -11.13 0.95 -22.77
N GLY A 145 -10.11 0.70 -21.94
CA GLY A 145 -8.88 0.00 -22.33
C GLY A 145 -7.83 0.89 -23.01
N ALA A 146 -8.11 2.18 -23.21
CA ALA A 146 -7.10 3.12 -23.70
C ALA A 146 -6.00 3.29 -22.63
N ILE A 147 -4.75 3.44 -23.09
CA ILE A 147 -3.57 3.43 -22.23
C ILE A 147 -2.81 4.75 -22.31
N ARG A 148 -2.35 5.25 -21.16
CA ARG A 148 -1.45 6.40 -21.01
C ARG A 148 -0.24 6.01 -20.19
N ASN A 149 0.95 6.16 -20.77
CA ASN A 149 2.22 5.86 -20.12
C ASN A 149 2.85 7.12 -19.56
N MET A 150 3.31 7.09 -18.30
CA MET A 150 4.21 8.14 -17.80
C MET A 150 5.58 8.01 -18.49
N PRO A 151 6.19 9.12 -18.94
CA PRO A 151 7.45 9.08 -19.68
C PRO A 151 8.66 8.80 -18.78
N GLY A 152 8.60 9.24 -17.52
CA GLY A 152 9.66 9.07 -16.54
C GLY A 152 9.38 7.99 -15.51
N ILE A 153 10.43 7.64 -14.76
CA ILE A 153 10.34 6.78 -13.59
C ILE A 153 9.83 7.58 -12.38
N VAL A 154 8.94 6.99 -11.60
CA VAL A 154 8.43 7.55 -10.34
C VAL A 154 9.16 6.88 -9.19
N SER A 155 9.74 7.65 -8.27
CA SER A 155 10.43 7.13 -7.08
C SER A 155 9.50 7.14 -5.86
N HIS A 156 9.92 6.51 -4.77
CA HIS A 156 9.22 6.60 -3.48
C HIS A 156 9.02 8.04 -2.98
N THR A 157 9.89 8.98 -3.37
CA THR A 157 9.78 10.41 -3.01
C THR A 157 8.84 11.20 -3.91
N SER A 158 8.48 10.68 -5.08
CA SER A 158 7.58 11.31 -6.05
C SER A 158 6.30 10.50 -6.33
N ALA A 159 6.05 9.47 -5.52
CA ALA A 159 4.88 8.59 -5.63
C ALA A 159 3.54 9.25 -5.26
N SER A 160 3.56 10.56 -4.93
CA SER A 160 2.37 11.40 -4.88
C SER A 160 2.09 12.02 -6.25
N CYS A 161 1.24 11.37 -7.03
CA CYS A 161 1.04 11.71 -8.43
C CYS A 161 0.48 13.12 -8.61
N ASN A 162 -0.36 13.59 -7.68
CA ASN A 162 -0.98 14.91 -7.76
C ASN A 162 -0.03 16.07 -7.44
N VAL A 163 1.18 15.81 -6.92
CA VAL A 163 2.22 16.86 -6.80
C VAL A 163 2.62 17.40 -8.16
N CYS A 164 2.72 16.53 -9.17
CA CYS A 164 3.01 16.92 -10.56
C CYS A 164 1.72 17.03 -11.41
N HIS A 165 0.70 16.23 -11.11
CA HIS A 165 -0.52 16.13 -11.89
C HIS A 165 -1.73 16.67 -11.11
N SER A 166 -1.73 17.96 -10.80
CA SER A 166 -2.88 18.63 -10.18
C SER A 166 -4.05 18.80 -11.18
N VAL A 167 -5.24 19.09 -10.64
CA VAL A 167 -6.46 19.31 -11.43
C VAL A 167 -6.23 20.44 -12.44
N GLY A 168 -6.24 20.11 -13.74
CA GLY A 168 -5.87 21.04 -14.82
C GLY A 168 -4.72 20.55 -15.72
N GLY A 169 -4.04 19.46 -15.33
CA GLY A 169 -3.22 18.65 -16.26
C GLY A 169 -1.91 19.29 -16.76
N THR A 170 -1.49 20.42 -16.20
CA THR A 170 -0.25 21.08 -16.63
C THR A 170 0.73 21.24 -15.47
N GLN A 171 1.44 20.16 -15.12
CA GLN A 171 2.86 20.28 -14.78
C GLN A 171 3.61 18.94 -14.84
N SER A 172 4.11 18.58 -16.02
CA SER A 172 5.47 18.06 -16.07
C SER A 172 6.13 18.51 -17.36
N PRO A 173 7.11 19.44 -17.30
CA PRO A 173 8.14 19.56 -18.32
C PRO A 173 9.25 18.56 -17.94
N LEU A 174 9.03 17.28 -18.27
CA LEU A 174 10.14 16.35 -18.47
C LEU A 174 10.20 16.03 -19.96
#